data_AF-A0A812UU19-F1
#
_entry.id   AF-A0A812UU19-F1
#
_cell.length_a   1.000
_cell.length_b   1.000
_cell.length_c   1.000
_cell.angle_alpha   90.00
_cell.angle_beta   90.00
_cell.angle_gamma   90.00
#
_symmetry.space_group_name_H-M   'P 1'
#
loop_
_entity.id
_entity.type
_entity.pdbx_description
1 polymer ?
#
loop_
_entity_poly.entity_id
_entity_poly.type
_entity_poly.pdbx_seq_one_letter_code
_entity_poly.pdbx_strand_id
1 'polypeptide(L)'
;MHVADDLKSGVNKDLYADLQGSLQRITDHPLFNGVQVLEALDISADSSASVEPFSEDTWRRVKAGAIAKGFKPTYTAGGNIFWIDPYLSLVPGIPVNRKSILKLQSSSFKTPQLAFEKRRAVHVGILEGEEVLNMRGKLRLLSPDEELYAFIFQLDNVLASEPGEPELEQWLALAKSWTKTVELVPSLTDIYWRCINLREDIGTSFDVFYRSCIQRAYEVIQFKLDYERRSPNDVLSAAGVYQKWVADFSKHETSGGELSKALILIRV
;
A
#
# COMPACT_ATOMS: atom_id res chain seq x y z
N MET A 1 -9.61 -2.07 13.57
CA MET A 1 -10.52 -0.92 13.44
C MET A 1 -11.29 -1.10 12.15
N HIS A 2 -12.62 -1.00 12.18
CA HIS A 2 -13.43 -1.22 10.98
C HIS A 2 -13.35 0.04 10.10
N VAL A 3 -13.01 -0.17 8.83
CA VAL A 3 -13.05 0.83 7.74
C VAL A 3 -14.32 1.69 7.74
N ALA A 4 -15.44 1.11 8.20
CA ALA A 4 -16.73 1.78 8.33
C ALA A 4 -16.72 3.01 9.25
N ASP A 5 -15.78 3.11 10.21
CA ASP A 5 -15.70 4.26 11.12
C ASP A 5 -14.89 5.42 10.51
N ASP A 6 -13.82 5.14 9.75
CA ASP A 6 -13.04 6.16 9.05
C ASP A 6 -13.83 6.79 7.89
N LEU A 7 -14.69 6.02 7.22
CA LEU A 7 -15.65 6.51 6.23
C LEU A 7 -16.66 7.52 6.82
N LYS A 8 -16.90 7.47 8.13
CA LYS A 8 -17.92 8.32 8.78
C LYS A 8 -17.32 9.59 9.39
N SER A 9 -16.08 9.53 9.90
CA SER A 9 -15.52 10.64 10.71
C SER A 9 -13.99 10.81 10.68
N GLY A 10 -13.26 10.30 9.68
CA GLY A 10 -11.80 10.44 9.60
C GLY A 10 -11.28 11.67 8.83
N VAL A 11 -10.01 12.02 9.00
CA VAL A 11 -9.30 13.06 8.21
C VAL A 11 -9.26 12.77 6.70
N ASN A 12 -9.46 11.51 6.31
CA ASN A 12 -9.53 11.06 4.92
C ASN A 12 -10.96 10.81 4.42
N LYS A 13 -12.00 11.20 5.17
CA LYS A 13 -13.40 10.88 4.86
C LYS A 13 -13.78 11.23 3.41
N ASP A 14 -13.51 12.46 2.99
CA ASP A 14 -13.85 12.91 1.64
C ASP A 14 -13.08 12.11 0.59
N LEU A 15 -11.84 11.70 0.89
CA LEU A 15 -11.02 10.94 -0.05
C LEU A 15 -11.59 9.54 -0.25
N TYR A 16 -12.05 8.92 0.84
CA TYR A 16 -12.68 7.61 0.77
C TYR A 16 -14.07 7.65 0.14
N ALA A 17 -14.82 8.75 0.31
CA ALA A 17 -16.06 8.95 -0.43
C ALA A 17 -15.82 9.07 -1.95
N ASP A 18 -14.82 9.87 -2.36
CA ASP A 18 -14.38 9.97 -3.76
C ASP A 18 -13.98 8.58 -4.31
N LEU A 19 -13.14 7.87 -3.55
CA LEU A 19 -12.62 6.55 -3.89
C LEU A 19 -13.74 5.51 -4.03
N GLN A 20 -14.74 5.55 -3.15
CA GLN A 20 -15.91 4.69 -3.22
C GLN A 20 -16.72 4.93 -4.50
N GLY A 21 -16.93 6.19 -4.86
CA GLY A 21 -17.61 6.55 -6.11
C GLY A 21 -16.85 6.04 -7.34
N SER A 22 -15.54 6.22 -7.38
CA SER A 22 -14.69 5.75 -8.49
C SER A 22 -14.67 4.23 -8.60
N LEU A 23 -14.50 3.52 -7.49
CA LEU A 23 -14.52 2.06 -7.48
C LEU A 23 -15.86 1.49 -7.94
N GLN A 24 -16.98 2.07 -7.50
CA GLN A 24 -18.30 1.67 -7.94
C GLN A 24 -18.43 1.79 -9.46
N ARG A 25 -18.07 2.94 -10.04
CA ARG A 25 -18.10 3.17 -11.50
C ARG A 25 -17.20 2.21 -12.26
N ILE A 26 -16.00 1.92 -11.75
CA ILE A 26 -15.10 0.93 -12.33
C ILE A 26 -15.76 -0.45 -12.31
N THR A 27 -16.27 -0.91 -11.17
CA THR A 27 -16.88 -2.25 -11.06
C THR A 27 -18.19 -2.41 -11.82
N ASP A 28 -18.92 -1.31 -12.04
CA ASP A 28 -20.13 -1.28 -12.86
C ASP A 28 -19.84 -1.33 -14.37
N HIS A 29 -18.62 -0.94 -14.77
CA HIS A 29 -18.21 -1.01 -16.17
C HIS A 29 -18.07 -2.48 -16.63
N PRO A 30 -18.68 -2.88 -17.78
CA PRO A 30 -18.68 -4.29 -18.22
C PRO A 30 -17.31 -4.95 -18.29
N LEU A 31 -16.28 -4.23 -18.75
CA LEU A 31 -14.92 -4.75 -18.86
C LEU A 31 -14.23 -4.99 -17.50
N PHE A 32 -14.65 -4.27 -16.46
CA PHE A 32 -14.03 -4.29 -15.12
C PHE A 32 -14.94 -4.93 -14.07
N ASN A 33 -16.09 -5.47 -14.48
CA ASN A 33 -16.97 -6.21 -13.59
C ASN A 33 -16.24 -7.43 -13.02
N GLY A 34 -16.21 -7.54 -11.69
CA GLY A 34 -15.48 -8.61 -11.02
C GLY A 34 -13.95 -8.54 -11.19
N VAL A 35 -13.39 -7.36 -11.49
CA VAL A 35 -11.93 -7.19 -11.70
C VAL A 35 -11.09 -7.78 -10.55
N GLN A 36 -11.59 -7.78 -9.32
CA GLN A 36 -10.92 -8.36 -8.14
C GLN A 36 -10.75 -9.89 -8.18
N VAL A 37 -11.57 -10.62 -8.93
CA VAL A 37 -11.43 -12.10 -9.06
C VAL A 37 -10.59 -12.51 -10.25
N LEU A 38 -10.27 -11.58 -11.16
CA LEU A 38 -9.46 -11.85 -12.34
C LEU A 38 -8.04 -12.26 -11.94
N GLU A 39 -7.50 -13.21 -12.70
CA GLU A 39 -6.14 -13.70 -12.54
C GLU A 39 -5.11 -12.66 -12.96
N ALA A 40 -3.93 -12.78 -12.36
CA ALA A 40 -2.79 -11.97 -12.75
C ALA A 40 -2.36 -12.32 -14.17
N LEU A 41 -1.81 -11.34 -14.88
CA LEU A 41 -1.12 -11.54 -16.14
C LEU A 41 0.39 -11.48 -15.91
N ASP A 42 1.11 -12.19 -16.77
CA ASP A 42 2.55 -12.09 -16.90
C ASP A 42 2.95 -10.66 -17.20
N ILE A 43 4.11 -10.27 -16.68
CA ILE A 43 4.76 -9.04 -17.07
C ILE A 43 5.82 -9.43 -18.09
N SER A 44 5.43 -9.56 -19.34
CA SER A 44 6.37 -9.67 -20.46
C SER A 44 6.91 -8.28 -20.77
N ALA A 45 8.09 -7.95 -20.23
CA ALA A 45 8.86 -6.85 -20.79
C ALA A 45 9.50 -7.32 -22.10
N ASP A 46 9.52 -6.47 -23.12
CA ASP A 46 10.34 -6.63 -24.33
C ASP A 46 11.86 -6.69 -24.01
N SER A 47 12.26 -6.60 -22.73
CA SER A 47 13.63 -6.68 -22.23
C SER A 47 13.77 -7.70 -21.08
N SER A 48 14.51 -8.78 -21.36
CA SER A 48 15.29 -9.71 -20.52
C SER A 48 14.82 -10.23 -19.15
N ALA A 49 13.75 -9.73 -18.53
CA ALA A 49 13.22 -10.26 -17.27
C ALA A 49 11.69 -10.26 -17.30
N SER A 50 11.11 -11.39 -17.71
CA SER A 50 9.68 -11.64 -17.54
C SER A 50 9.38 -11.87 -16.05
N VAL A 51 8.42 -11.15 -15.49
CA VAL A 51 7.89 -11.49 -14.16
C VAL A 51 6.68 -12.40 -14.35
N GLU A 52 6.82 -13.64 -13.89
CA GLU A 52 5.75 -14.64 -13.90
C GLU A 52 4.53 -14.18 -13.08
N PRO A 53 3.32 -14.63 -13.42
CA PRO A 53 2.12 -14.30 -12.68
C PRO A 53 2.17 -15.00 -11.32
N PHE A 54 1.48 -14.44 -10.32
CA PHE A 54 1.46 -14.99 -8.97
C PHE A 54 0.97 -16.44 -8.97
N SER A 55 1.77 -17.34 -8.40
CA SER A 55 1.44 -18.75 -8.20
C SER A 55 1.43 -19.09 -6.71
N GLU A 56 0.31 -19.63 -6.21
CA GLU A 56 0.16 -20.08 -4.82
C GLU A 56 1.14 -21.21 -4.50
N ASP A 57 1.40 -22.11 -5.45
CA ASP A 57 2.37 -23.21 -5.26
C ASP A 57 3.81 -22.70 -5.17
N THR A 58 4.17 -21.71 -6.00
CA THR A 58 5.48 -21.06 -5.88
C THR A 58 5.59 -20.29 -4.58
N TRP A 59 4.55 -19.57 -4.17
CA TRP A 59 4.51 -18.89 -2.87
C TRP A 59 4.74 -19.86 -1.70
N ARG A 60 4.03 -20.98 -1.66
CA ARG A 60 4.19 -22.00 -0.60
C ARG A 60 5.61 -22.55 -0.53
N ARG A 61 6.24 -22.82 -1.69
CA ARG A 61 7.64 -23.28 -1.75
C ARG A 61 8.62 -22.21 -1.26
N VAL A 62 8.45 -20.97 -1.72
CA VAL A 62 9.29 -19.83 -1.29
C VAL A 62 9.13 -19.59 0.21
N LYS A 63 7.89 -19.63 0.72
CA LYS A 63 7.58 -19.49 2.15
C LYS A 63 8.26 -20.57 2.98
N ALA A 64 8.10 -21.84 2.63
CA ALA A 64 8.72 -22.94 3.35
C ALA A 64 10.26 -22.83 3.33
N GLY A 65 10.86 -22.50 2.18
CA GLY A 65 12.30 -22.35 2.02
C GLY A 65 12.88 -21.17 2.81
N ALA A 66 12.18 -20.04 2.86
CA ALA A 66 12.58 -18.87 3.64
C ALA A 66 12.53 -19.16 5.14
N ILE A 67 11.42 -19.75 5.62
CA ILE A 67 11.26 -20.16 7.03
C ILE A 67 12.37 -21.13 7.45
N ALA A 68 12.67 -22.15 6.64
CA ALA A 68 13.71 -23.13 6.94
C ALA A 68 15.12 -22.51 7.08
N LYS A 69 15.35 -21.37 6.44
CA LYS A 69 16.62 -20.61 6.49
C LYS A 69 16.62 -19.46 7.50
N GLY A 70 15.53 -19.26 8.23
CA GLY A 70 15.38 -18.13 9.17
C GLY A 70 15.24 -16.77 8.48
N PHE A 71 14.83 -16.72 7.21
CA PHE A 71 14.56 -15.48 6.50
C PHE A 71 13.06 -15.14 6.50
N LYS A 72 12.75 -13.86 6.38
CA LYS A 72 11.37 -13.40 6.16
C LYS A 72 10.87 -13.87 4.78
N PRO A 73 9.77 -14.63 4.70
CA PRO A 73 9.18 -15.01 3.42
C PRO A 73 8.73 -13.80 2.62
N THR A 74 9.29 -13.68 1.41
CA THR A 74 8.93 -12.65 0.43
C THR A 74 8.86 -13.27 -0.95
N TYR A 75 7.87 -12.88 -1.76
CA TYR A 75 7.73 -13.36 -3.13
C TYR A 75 7.21 -12.27 -4.04
N THR A 76 7.99 -11.96 -5.08
CA THR A 76 7.67 -10.95 -6.09
C THR A 76 7.18 -11.63 -7.36
N ALA A 77 5.99 -11.25 -7.83
CA ALA A 77 5.35 -11.78 -9.02
C ALA A 77 4.43 -10.74 -9.68
N GLY A 78 3.93 -11.02 -10.89
CA GLY A 78 2.81 -10.29 -11.49
C GLY A 78 1.53 -10.53 -10.70
N GLY A 79 0.77 -9.48 -10.43
CA GLY A 79 -0.42 -9.53 -9.61
C GLY A 79 -1.49 -8.56 -10.09
N ASN A 80 -2.74 -8.83 -9.71
CA ASN A 80 -3.82 -7.90 -9.97
C ASN A 80 -3.90 -6.86 -8.84
N ILE A 81 -3.86 -5.58 -9.20
CA ILE A 81 -3.87 -4.46 -8.24
C ILE A 81 -5.17 -4.43 -7.42
N PHE A 82 -6.30 -4.86 -8.00
CA PHE A 82 -7.60 -4.95 -7.32
C PHE A 82 -7.73 -6.10 -6.33
N TRP A 83 -6.69 -6.92 -6.15
CA TRP A 83 -6.66 -7.85 -5.01
C TRP A 83 -6.45 -7.13 -3.67
N ILE A 84 -6.06 -5.86 -3.69
CA ILE A 84 -5.82 -5.02 -2.51
C ILE A 84 -7.14 -4.39 -2.07
N ASP A 85 -7.39 -4.34 -0.76
CA ASP A 85 -8.50 -3.57 -0.20
C ASP A 85 -8.11 -2.08 -0.15
N PRO A 86 -8.70 -1.22 -0.99
CA PRO A 86 -8.32 0.18 -1.07
C PRO A 86 -8.81 0.99 0.15
N TYR A 87 -9.72 0.44 0.95
CA TYR A 87 -10.25 1.11 2.13
C TYR A 87 -9.56 0.69 3.43
N LEU A 88 -8.75 -0.37 3.40
CA LEU A 88 -7.99 -0.83 4.56
C LEU A 88 -6.71 0.00 4.74
N SER A 89 -6.82 1.13 5.44
CA SER A 89 -5.63 1.87 5.85
C SER A 89 -4.92 1.15 6.99
N LEU A 90 -3.62 0.89 6.80
CA LEU A 90 -2.76 0.38 7.87
C LEU A 90 -2.36 1.47 8.86
N VAL A 91 -2.46 2.74 8.47
CA VAL A 91 -2.04 3.91 9.24
C VAL A 91 -3.22 4.87 9.39
N PRO A 92 -4.32 4.42 10.01
CA PRO A 92 -5.55 5.21 10.08
C PRO A 92 -5.33 6.49 10.89
N GLY A 93 -6.10 7.53 10.57
CA GLY A 93 -5.93 8.86 11.18
C GLY A 93 -4.78 9.69 10.60
N ILE A 94 -3.94 9.14 9.73
CA ILE A 94 -2.91 9.91 9.01
C ILE A 94 -3.46 10.38 7.66
N PRO A 95 -3.43 11.70 7.37
CA PRO A 95 -3.90 12.21 6.09
C PRO A 95 -3.11 11.65 4.90
N VAL A 96 -3.80 11.20 3.87
CA VAL A 96 -3.19 10.77 2.61
C VAL A 96 -2.86 12.00 1.76
N ASN A 97 -1.71 12.01 1.09
CA ASN A 97 -1.25 13.18 0.34
C ASN A 97 -1.96 13.29 -1.02
N ARG A 98 -3.11 13.96 -1.03
CA ARG A 98 -3.89 14.24 -2.26
C ARG A 98 -3.09 14.93 -3.37
N LYS A 99 -2.11 15.77 -3.04
CA LYS A 99 -1.26 16.43 -4.06
C LYS A 99 -0.40 15.41 -4.79
N SER A 100 0.14 14.42 -4.07
CA SER A 100 0.91 13.33 -4.67
C SER A 100 0.04 12.43 -5.55
N ILE A 101 -1.21 12.18 -5.16
CA ILE A 101 -2.19 11.47 -6.00
C ILE A 101 -2.38 12.20 -7.34
N LEU A 102 -2.74 13.48 -7.31
CA LEU A 102 -2.93 14.29 -8.53
C LEU A 102 -1.66 14.37 -9.39
N LYS A 103 -0.49 14.48 -8.75
CA LYS A 103 0.81 14.46 -9.45
C LYS A 103 1.03 13.12 -10.16
N LEU A 104 0.74 12.00 -9.51
CA LEU A 104 0.86 10.67 -10.11
C LEU A 104 -0.12 10.49 -11.28
N GLN A 105 -1.37 10.92 -11.14
CA GLN A 105 -2.36 10.89 -12.22
C GLN A 105 -1.87 11.66 -13.46
N SER A 106 -1.40 12.89 -13.27
CA SER A 106 -0.94 13.75 -14.37
C SER A 106 0.43 13.38 -14.94
N SER A 107 1.19 12.49 -14.30
CA SER A 107 2.53 12.09 -14.74
C SER A 107 2.64 10.60 -15.05
N SER A 108 2.68 9.74 -14.04
CA SER A 108 2.87 8.29 -14.20
C SER A 108 1.66 7.60 -14.82
N PHE A 109 0.45 8.02 -14.48
CA PHE A 109 -0.79 7.38 -14.94
C PHE A 109 -1.47 8.16 -16.08
N LYS A 110 -0.80 9.11 -16.72
CA LYS A 110 -1.43 9.93 -17.76
C LYS A 110 -1.95 9.09 -18.94
N THR A 111 -1.25 8.00 -19.29
CA THR A 111 -1.62 7.04 -20.33
C THR A 111 -1.28 5.63 -19.87
N PRO A 112 -1.88 4.56 -20.45
CA PRO A 112 -1.52 3.18 -20.12
C PRO A 112 -0.02 2.93 -20.31
N GLN A 113 0.56 3.37 -21.43
CA GLN A 113 1.97 3.17 -21.74
C GLN A 113 2.90 3.76 -20.67
N LEU A 114 2.66 5.02 -20.27
CA LEU A 114 3.44 5.65 -19.22
C LEU A 114 3.27 4.93 -17.88
N ALA A 115 2.07 4.42 -17.62
CA ALA A 115 1.79 3.66 -16.42
C ALA A 115 2.49 2.30 -16.43
N PHE A 116 2.65 1.65 -17.58
CA PHE A 116 3.49 0.46 -17.72
C PHE A 116 4.95 0.74 -17.36
N GLU A 117 5.49 1.84 -17.86
CA GLU A 117 6.89 2.22 -17.66
C GLU A 117 7.19 2.71 -16.24
N LYS A 118 6.23 3.40 -15.62
CA LYS A 118 6.47 4.17 -14.38
C LYS A 118 5.77 3.60 -13.14
N ARG A 119 4.90 2.59 -13.27
CA ARG A 119 4.33 1.93 -12.08
C ARG A 119 5.45 1.37 -11.22
N ARG A 120 5.27 1.43 -9.90
CA ARG A 120 6.19 0.79 -8.96
C ARG A 120 5.63 -0.54 -8.50
N ALA A 121 6.53 -1.40 -8.07
CA ALA A 121 6.13 -2.60 -7.36
C ALA A 121 5.42 -2.22 -6.06
N VAL A 122 4.32 -2.90 -5.77
CA VAL A 122 3.59 -2.74 -4.50
C VAL A 122 3.91 -3.88 -3.56
N HIS A 123 4.04 -3.57 -2.28
CA HIS A 123 4.23 -4.55 -1.23
C HIS A 123 2.88 -4.80 -0.55
N VAL A 124 2.54 -6.07 -0.33
CA VAL A 124 1.32 -6.47 0.39
C VAL A 124 1.67 -7.39 1.54
N GLY A 125 0.94 -7.25 2.64
CA GLY A 125 1.15 -8.04 3.86
C GLY A 125 0.08 -9.10 4.03
N ILE A 126 0.51 -10.34 4.28
CA ILE A 126 -0.36 -11.42 4.73
C ILE A 126 0.11 -11.93 6.10
N LEU A 127 -0.83 -12.38 6.93
CA LEU A 127 -0.55 -12.99 8.23
C LEU A 127 -0.33 -14.50 8.09
N GLU A 128 0.21 -15.12 9.14
CA GLU A 128 0.32 -16.57 9.22
C GLU A 128 -1.07 -17.22 9.11
N GLY A 129 -1.18 -18.28 8.31
CA GLY A 129 -2.44 -18.96 8.01
C GLY A 129 -3.33 -18.29 6.97
N GLU A 130 -2.99 -17.09 6.47
CA GLU A 130 -3.68 -16.48 5.33
C GLU A 130 -3.10 -17.00 4.00
N GLU A 131 -3.98 -17.31 3.06
CA GLU A 131 -3.62 -17.70 1.68
C GLU A 131 -3.90 -16.51 0.75
N VAL A 132 -2.95 -16.19 -0.14
CA VAL A 132 -3.00 -14.95 -0.94
C VAL A 132 -4.23 -14.92 -1.83
N LEU A 133 -4.54 -16.03 -2.51
CA LEU A 133 -5.68 -16.11 -3.42
C LEU A 133 -7.04 -16.02 -2.69
N ASN A 134 -7.11 -16.44 -1.42
CA ASN A 134 -8.33 -16.30 -0.60
C ASN A 134 -8.51 -14.86 -0.07
N MET A 135 -7.44 -14.06 -0.10
CA MET A 135 -7.42 -12.67 0.34
C MET A 135 -7.61 -11.68 -0.83
N ARG A 136 -8.01 -12.13 -2.03
CA ARG A 136 -8.34 -11.24 -3.15
C ARG A 136 -9.44 -10.23 -2.75
N GLY A 137 -9.17 -8.96 -2.97
CA GLY A 137 -10.00 -7.82 -2.55
C GLY A 137 -9.86 -7.46 -1.07
N LYS A 138 -8.97 -8.14 -0.34
CA LYS A 138 -8.72 -8.01 1.10
C LYS A 138 -7.23 -7.91 1.45
N LEU A 139 -6.34 -7.91 0.46
CA LEU A 139 -4.90 -7.80 0.71
C LEU A 139 -4.59 -6.42 1.31
N ARG A 140 -3.65 -6.39 2.25
CA ARG A 140 -3.26 -5.18 2.95
C ARG A 140 -2.08 -4.55 2.23
N LEU A 141 -2.23 -3.32 1.76
CA LEU A 141 -1.14 -2.59 1.11
C LEU A 141 -0.12 -2.11 2.14
N LEU A 142 1.14 -2.55 2.03
CA LEU A 142 2.24 -2.07 2.86
C LEU A 142 2.90 -0.83 2.25
N SER A 143 2.89 -0.70 0.92
CA SER A 143 3.37 0.50 0.21
C SER A 143 2.47 1.73 0.47
N PRO A 144 2.90 2.95 0.14
CA PRO A 144 2.06 4.14 0.26
C PRO A 144 0.78 4.06 -0.59
N ASP A 145 -0.35 4.47 0.00
CA ASP A 145 -1.69 4.40 -0.63
C ASP A 145 -1.82 5.27 -1.89
N GLU A 146 -1.03 6.36 -2.00
CA GLU A 146 -1.18 7.35 -3.06
C GLU A 146 -1.09 6.76 -4.47
N GLU A 147 -0.31 5.69 -4.66
CA GLU A 147 -0.15 5.06 -5.96
C GLU A 147 -1.37 4.25 -6.39
N LEU A 148 -1.92 3.46 -5.47
CA LEU A 148 -3.17 2.74 -5.69
C LEU A 148 -4.31 3.72 -6.00
N TYR A 149 -4.42 4.79 -5.20
CA TYR A 149 -5.49 5.77 -5.37
C TYR A 149 -5.34 6.56 -6.67
N ALA A 150 -4.11 6.95 -7.03
CA ALA A 150 -3.86 7.61 -8.31
C ALA A 150 -4.25 6.73 -9.50
N PHE A 151 -3.94 5.44 -9.45
CA PHE A 151 -4.37 4.49 -10.48
C PHE A 151 -5.91 4.42 -10.56
N ILE A 152 -6.59 4.21 -9.43
CA ILE A 152 -8.07 4.09 -9.38
C ILE A 152 -8.75 5.36 -9.92
N PHE A 153 -8.36 6.54 -9.43
CA PHE A 153 -8.96 7.79 -9.87
C PHE A 153 -8.67 8.09 -11.34
N GLN A 154 -7.49 7.70 -11.83
CA GLN A 154 -7.17 7.89 -13.24
C GLN A 154 -7.94 6.94 -14.15
N LEU A 155 -8.11 5.68 -13.75
CA LEU A 155 -8.95 4.74 -14.48
C LEU A 155 -10.39 5.22 -14.55
N ASP A 156 -10.93 5.73 -13.46
CA ASP A 156 -12.27 6.34 -13.42
C ASP A 156 -12.40 7.55 -14.36
N ASN A 157 -11.41 8.46 -14.35
CA ASN A 157 -11.36 9.57 -15.31
C ASN A 157 -11.33 9.11 -16.76
N VAL A 158 -10.57 8.04 -17.04
CA VAL A 158 -10.50 7.43 -18.37
C VAL A 158 -11.88 6.87 -18.74
N LEU A 159 -12.53 6.08 -17.89
CA LEU A 159 -13.87 5.57 -18.16
C LEU A 159 -14.89 6.69 -18.45
N ALA A 160 -14.83 7.80 -17.70
CA ALA A 160 -15.70 8.95 -17.92
C ALA A 160 -15.46 9.68 -19.24
N SER A 161 -14.29 9.50 -19.86
CA SER A 161 -13.96 10.08 -21.17
C SER A 161 -14.39 9.22 -22.37
N GLU A 162 -15.00 8.05 -22.12
CA GLU A 162 -15.47 7.10 -23.13
C GLU A 162 -14.41 6.73 -24.19
N PRO A 163 -13.21 6.27 -23.78
CA PRO A 163 -12.15 5.91 -24.70
C PRO A 163 -12.54 4.68 -25.52
N GLY A 164 -11.81 4.44 -26.59
CA GLY A 164 -11.96 3.21 -27.35
C GLY A 164 -11.62 1.98 -26.51
N GLU A 165 -12.29 0.86 -26.82
CA GLU A 165 -12.04 -0.46 -26.22
C GLU A 165 -10.54 -0.84 -26.15
N PRO A 166 -9.70 -0.58 -27.18
CA PRO A 166 -8.27 -0.92 -27.11
C PRO A 166 -7.48 -0.20 -26.01
N GLU A 167 -7.91 1.00 -25.61
CA GLU A 167 -7.27 1.71 -24.50
C GLU A 167 -7.71 1.11 -23.16
N LEU A 168 -9.00 0.76 -23.03
CA LEU A 168 -9.53 0.13 -21.82
C LEU A 168 -8.92 -1.25 -21.58
N GLU A 169 -8.69 -2.02 -22.64
CA GLU A 169 -7.98 -3.29 -22.55
C GLU A 169 -6.55 -3.13 -22.04
N GLN A 170 -5.84 -2.06 -22.43
CA GLN A 170 -4.50 -1.78 -21.90
C GLN A 170 -4.55 -1.42 -20.41
N TRP A 171 -5.55 -0.65 -19.97
CA TRP A 171 -5.76 -0.35 -18.56
C TRP A 171 -6.10 -1.61 -17.74
N LEU A 172 -6.91 -2.52 -18.29
CA LEU A 172 -7.20 -3.80 -17.66
C LEU A 172 -5.94 -4.68 -17.59
N ALA A 173 -5.16 -4.76 -18.68
CA ALA A 173 -3.91 -5.49 -18.71
C ALA A 173 -2.93 -4.95 -17.66
N LEU A 174 -2.82 -3.63 -17.54
CA LEU A 174 -2.03 -2.95 -16.51
C LEU A 174 -2.51 -3.32 -15.10
N ALA A 175 -3.81 -3.30 -14.85
CA ALA A 175 -4.40 -3.69 -13.57
C ALA A 175 -4.00 -5.11 -13.17
N LYS A 176 -3.98 -6.04 -14.14
CA LYS A 176 -3.69 -7.48 -13.92
C LYS A 176 -2.20 -7.83 -13.90
N SER A 177 -1.33 -6.96 -14.40
CA SER A 177 0.12 -7.20 -14.56
C SER A 177 0.96 -6.31 -13.62
N TRP A 178 0.42 -5.98 -12.45
CA TRP A 178 1.11 -5.13 -11.49
C TRP A 178 2.16 -5.91 -10.71
N THR A 179 3.41 -5.46 -10.69
CA THR A 179 4.47 -6.13 -9.91
C THR A 179 4.13 -6.06 -8.42
N LYS A 180 3.97 -7.21 -7.78
CA LYS A 180 3.55 -7.31 -6.38
C LYS A 180 4.52 -8.16 -5.58
N THR A 181 4.97 -7.63 -4.46
CA THR A 181 5.76 -8.36 -3.47
C THR A 181 4.85 -8.75 -2.31
N VAL A 182 4.57 -10.04 -2.16
CA VAL A 182 3.87 -10.59 -1.00
C VAL A 182 4.87 -10.79 0.12
N GLU A 183 4.59 -10.23 1.30
CA GLU A 183 5.37 -10.41 2.51
C GLU A 183 4.54 -11.15 3.57
N LEU A 184 5.09 -12.23 4.13
CA LEU A 184 4.54 -12.83 5.35
C LEU A 184 4.95 -11.98 6.55
N VAL A 185 3.97 -11.54 7.34
CA VAL A 185 4.18 -10.65 8.47
C VAL A 185 3.60 -11.28 9.74
N PRO A 186 4.31 -11.29 10.88
CA PRO A 186 3.88 -12.05 12.06
C PRO A 186 2.59 -11.55 12.71
N SER A 187 2.38 -10.23 12.71
CA SER A 187 1.25 -9.60 13.38
C SER A 187 0.76 -8.33 12.66
N LEU A 188 -0.43 -7.86 13.02
CA LEU A 188 -0.94 -6.58 12.53
C LEU A 188 -0.07 -5.39 12.97
N THR A 189 0.57 -5.47 14.13
CA THR A 189 1.51 -4.45 14.61
C THR A 189 2.75 -4.39 13.71
N ASP A 190 3.29 -5.55 13.32
CA ASP A 190 4.42 -5.62 12.39
C ASP A 190 4.04 -5.11 11.00
N ILE A 191 2.80 -5.34 10.56
CA ILE A 191 2.26 -4.80 9.31
C ILE A 191 2.24 -3.26 9.35
N TYR A 192 1.76 -2.67 10.45
CA TYR A 192 1.77 -1.22 10.68
C TYR A 192 3.19 -0.64 10.55
N TRP A 193 4.15 -1.19 11.29
CA TRP A 193 5.53 -0.69 11.26
C TRP A 193 6.20 -0.91 9.91
N ARG A 194 5.94 -2.05 9.26
CA ARG A 194 6.46 -2.30 7.91
C ARG A 194 5.95 -1.27 6.90
N CYS A 195 4.69 -0.85 7.01
CA CYS A 195 4.12 0.21 6.18
C CYS A 195 4.82 1.56 6.41
N ILE A 196 5.10 1.92 7.67
CA ILE A 196 5.86 3.14 7.99
C ILE A 196 7.27 3.06 7.39
N ASN A 197 7.98 1.96 7.60
CA ASN A 197 9.36 1.80 7.12
C ASN A 197 9.45 1.88 5.60
N LEU A 198 8.57 1.17 4.87
CA LEU A 198 8.54 1.25 3.41
C LEU A 198 8.30 2.66 2.88
N ARG A 199 7.51 3.46 3.59
CA ARG A 199 7.25 4.84 3.21
C ARG A 199 8.46 5.74 3.43
N GLU A 200 9.19 5.55 4.53
CA GLU A 200 10.44 6.25 4.79
C GLU A 200 11.53 5.84 3.78
N ASP A 201 11.63 4.55 3.46
CA ASP A 201 12.57 4.02 2.47
C ASP A 201 12.34 4.65 1.09
N ILE A 202 11.08 4.73 0.63
CA ILE A 202 10.76 5.38 -0.65
C ILE A 202 11.12 6.87 -0.61
N GLY A 203 10.94 7.54 0.53
CA GLY A 203 11.31 8.94 0.73
C GLY A 203 12.80 9.22 0.51
N THR A 204 13.68 8.22 0.72
CA THR A 204 15.11 8.35 0.42
C THR A 204 15.43 8.24 -1.08
N SER A 205 14.55 7.61 -1.85
CA SER A 205 14.72 7.39 -3.30
C SER A 205 13.95 8.40 -4.16
N PHE A 206 12.85 8.97 -3.67
CA PHE A 206 11.99 9.90 -4.42
C PHE A 206 11.23 10.90 -3.53
N ASP A 207 11.35 12.21 -3.81
CA ASP A 207 10.72 13.32 -3.06
C ASP A 207 9.19 13.28 -2.96
N VAL A 208 8.48 12.54 -3.83
CA VAL A 208 7.02 12.65 -3.97
C VAL A 208 6.24 11.90 -2.89
N PHE A 209 6.86 10.93 -2.21
CA PHE A 209 6.22 10.11 -1.18
C PHE A 209 6.69 10.45 0.24
N TYR A 210 7.57 11.45 0.36
CA TYR A 210 8.03 11.90 1.66
C TYR A 210 6.84 12.34 2.51
N ARG A 211 6.77 11.83 3.74
CA ARG A 211 5.76 12.28 4.69
C ARG A 211 6.05 13.74 5.04
N SER A 212 5.06 14.60 4.87
CA SER A 212 5.15 15.97 5.36
C SER A 212 5.36 15.97 6.88
N CYS A 213 5.96 17.04 7.43
CA CYS A 213 6.11 17.19 8.88
C CYS A 213 4.77 17.02 9.63
N ILE A 214 3.67 17.44 9.00
CA ILE A 214 2.32 17.28 9.54
C ILE A 214 1.93 15.80 9.63
N GLN A 215 2.11 15.03 8.55
CA GLN A 215 1.81 13.59 8.57
C GLN A 215 2.61 12.86 9.66
N ARG A 216 3.87 13.27 9.84
CA ARG A 216 4.75 12.73 10.89
C ARG A 216 4.25 13.07 12.31
N ALA A 217 3.71 14.26 12.51
CA ALA A 217 3.05 14.62 13.77
C ALA A 217 1.81 13.74 14.02
N TYR A 218 0.99 13.49 12.98
CA TYR A 218 -0.17 12.60 13.10
C TYR A 218 0.20 11.16 13.43
N GLU A 219 1.32 10.63 12.93
CA GLU A 219 1.82 9.31 13.34
C GLU A 219 2.13 9.23 14.83
N VAL A 220 2.86 10.21 15.35
CA VAL A 220 3.24 10.25 16.76
C VAL A 220 1.99 10.36 17.64
N ILE A 221 1.02 11.19 17.23
CA ILE A 221 -0.27 11.31 17.90
C ILE A 221 -1.02 9.98 17.87
N GLN A 222 -1.14 9.35 16.70
CA GLN A 222 -1.88 8.11 16.54
C GLN A 222 -1.25 6.98 17.35
N PHE A 223 0.09 6.85 17.35
CA PHE A 223 0.77 5.86 18.18
C PHE A 223 0.55 6.09 19.66
N LYS A 224 0.57 7.34 20.14
CA LYS A 224 0.22 7.64 21.52
C LYS A 224 -1.19 7.15 21.84
N LEU A 225 -2.17 7.53 21.01
CA LEU A 225 -3.58 7.13 21.21
C LEU A 225 -3.74 5.61 21.20
N ASP A 226 -3.07 4.90 20.30
CA ASP A 226 -3.13 3.44 20.21
C ASP A 226 -2.39 2.75 21.36
N TYR A 227 -1.32 3.36 21.89
CA TYR A 227 -0.61 2.87 23.07
C TYR A 227 -1.47 3.01 24.33
N GLU A 228 -1.98 4.22 24.59
CA GLU A 228 -2.82 4.51 25.76
C GLU A 228 -4.13 3.73 25.72
N ARG A 229 -4.68 3.45 24.54
CA ARG A 229 -5.84 2.56 24.40
C ARG A 229 -5.54 1.12 24.82
N ARG A 230 -4.34 0.61 24.53
CA ARG A 230 -3.89 -0.75 24.91
C ARG A 230 -3.45 -0.83 26.38
N SER A 231 -2.99 0.29 26.93
CA SER A 231 -2.50 0.43 28.31
C SER A 231 -3.18 1.62 29.00
N PRO A 232 -4.46 1.52 29.40
CA PRO A 232 -5.25 2.68 29.89
C PRO A 232 -4.67 3.36 31.14
N ASN A 233 -3.84 2.64 31.91
CA ASN A 233 -3.22 3.15 33.13
C ASN A 233 -1.85 3.80 32.88
N ASP A 234 -1.32 3.77 31.65
CA ASP A 234 0.00 4.29 31.28
C ASP A 234 -0.15 5.46 30.30
N VAL A 235 -0.57 6.61 30.83
CA VAL A 235 -0.70 7.86 30.07
C VAL A 235 0.68 8.43 29.81
N LEU A 236 1.08 8.51 28.53
CA LEU A 236 2.42 8.90 28.14
C LEU A 236 2.57 10.43 28.09
N SER A 237 3.58 10.94 28.79
CA SER A 237 4.11 12.27 28.56
C SER A 237 4.78 12.36 27.18
N ALA A 238 5.04 13.57 26.67
CA ALA A 238 5.75 13.74 25.38
C ALA A 238 7.10 13.01 25.36
N ALA A 239 7.86 13.08 26.47
CA ALA A 239 9.12 12.35 26.61
C ALA A 239 8.91 10.82 26.62
N GLY A 240 7.83 10.34 27.26
CA GLY A 240 7.46 8.93 27.26
C GLY A 240 7.11 8.41 25.88
N VAL A 241 6.30 9.17 25.11
CA VAL A 241 5.97 8.84 23.71
C VAL A 241 7.23 8.73 22.88
N TYR A 242 8.14 9.71 22.98
CA TYR A 242 9.41 9.67 22.24
C TYR A 242 10.23 8.42 22.55
N GLN A 243 10.44 8.09 23.83
CA GLN A 243 11.23 6.93 24.23
C GLN A 243 10.62 5.63 23.71
N LYS A 244 9.29 5.48 23.82
CA LYS A 244 8.57 4.29 23.34
C LYS A 244 8.57 4.19 21.82
N TRP A 245 8.30 5.29 21.13
CA TRP A 245 8.30 5.36 19.66
C TRP A 245 9.67 4.97 19.12
N VAL A 246 10.75 5.56 19.62
CA VAL A 246 12.12 5.23 19.18
C VAL A 246 12.44 3.77 19.46
N ALA A 247 12.13 3.27 20.66
CA ALA A 247 12.38 1.88 21.02
C ALA A 247 11.62 0.88 20.14
N ASP A 248 10.37 1.16 19.79
CA ASP A 248 9.58 0.29 18.93
C ASP A 248 9.99 0.42 17.47
N PHE A 249 10.22 1.64 16.97
CA PHE A 249 10.71 1.87 15.61
C PHE A 249 12.02 1.10 15.36
N SER A 250 13.00 1.21 16.27
CA SER A 250 14.28 0.51 16.15
C SER A 250 14.17 -1.01 16.23
N LYS A 251 13.14 -1.58 16.86
CA LYS A 251 12.92 -3.05 16.86
C LYS A 251 12.44 -3.55 15.50
N HIS A 252 11.73 -2.72 14.74
CA HIS A 252 11.08 -3.11 13.50
C HIS A 252 11.85 -2.64 12.25
N GLU A 253 12.98 -1.93 12.42
CA GLU A 253 13.85 -1.49 11.34
C GLU A 253 14.62 -2.69 10.74
N THR A 254 14.33 -3.01 9.47
CA THR A 254 14.85 -4.20 8.78
C THR A 254 16.10 -3.94 7.92
N SER A 255 16.56 -2.69 7.82
CA SER A 255 17.74 -2.31 7.03
C SER A 255 18.43 -1.13 7.69
N GLY A 256 19.76 -1.18 7.82
CA GLY A 256 20.60 -0.22 8.56
C GLY A 256 20.68 1.19 7.95
N GLY A 257 19.55 1.80 7.65
CA GLY A 257 19.41 3.22 7.34
C GLY A 257 19.58 4.05 8.60
N GLU A 258 20.26 5.18 8.49
CA GLU A 258 20.52 6.04 9.64
C GLU A 258 19.21 6.63 10.20
N LEU A 259 18.88 6.24 11.44
CA LEU A 259 17.93 6.90 12.36
C LEU A 259 18.10 8.43 12.47
N SER A 260 19.21 8.99 11.96
CA SER A 260 19.70 10.35 12.23
C SER A 260 18.76 11.48 11.77
N LYS A 261 17.96 11.27 10.72
CA LYS A 261 17.11 12.35 10.16
C LYS A 261 15.70 12.42 10.77
N ALA A 262 15.14 11.29 11.21
CA ALA A 262 13.81 11.24 11.84
C ALA A 262 13.77 11.91 13.23
N LEU A 263 14.89 11.85 13.96
CA LEU A 263 15.03 12.28 15.35
C LEU A 263 15.09 13.80 15.54
N ILE A 264 15.35 14.57 14.47
CA ILE A 264 15.58 16.02 14.57
C ILE A 264 14.27 16.79 14.80
N LEU A 265 13.12 16.28 14.35
CA LEU A 265 11.84 16.99 14.44
C LEU A 265 11.11 16.88 15.78
N ILE A 266 11.45 15.90 16.64
CA ILE A 266 10.80 15.73 17.96
C ILE A 266 11.53 16.52 19.07
N ARG A 267 12.67 17.15 18.75
CA ARG A 267 13.45 17.97 19.70
C ARG A 267 13.04 19.45 19.76
N VAL A 268 12.01 19.87 19.01
CA VAL A 268 11.51 21.26 18.99
C VAL A 268 10.24 21.39 19.82
#